data_AF-A0A1R1SFL8-F1
#
_entry.id   AF-A0A1R1SFL8-F1
#
_cell.length_a   1.000
_cell.length_b   1.000
_cell.length_c   1.000
_cell.angle_alpha   90.00
_cell.angle_beta   90.00
_cell.angle_gamma   90.00
#
_symmetry.space_group_name_H-M   'P 1'
#
loop_
_entity.id
_entity.type
_entity.pdbx_description
1 polymer ?
#
loop_
_entity_poly.entity_id
_entity_poly.type
_entity_poly.pdbx_seq_one_letter_code
_entity_poly.pdbx_strand_id
1 'polypeptide(L)'
;MAKVPPRSPNCNPCAERFTRPAREECTDRVLLFGRGHAEKILHDYARHFNNHRPHQGRDQLAPSDNPDVIPLPAARIKRRQAVASLINEYHRAS
;
A
#
# COMPACT_ATOMS: atom_id res chain seq x y z
N MET A 1 -1.99 -6.53 21.10
CA MET A 1 -1.17 -5.35 20.77
C MET A 1 -0.31 -4.99 21.97
N ALA A 2 1.00 -4.83 21.78
CA ALA A 2 1.88 -4.33 22.85
C ALA A 2 1.67 -2.81 23.04
N LYS A 3 1.77 -2.32 24.27
CA LYS A 3 1.65 -0.89 24.58
C LYS A 3 2.88 -0.16 24.03
N VAL A 4 2.66 0.75 23.09
CA VAL A 4 3.72 1.57 22.51
C VAL A 4 3.92 2.79 23.42
N PRO A 5 5.14 3.06 23.92
CA PRO A 5 5.39 4.27 24.68
C PRO A 5 5.13 5.52 23.83
N PRO A 6 4.75 6.66 24.45
CA PRO A 6 4.59 7.91 23.72
C PRO A 6 5.84 8.25 22.90
N ARG A 7 5.65 8.75 21.67
CA ARG A 7 6.73 9.24 20.79
C ARG A 7 7.83 8.21 20.48
N SER A 8 7.48 6.92 20.46
CA SER A 8 8.43 5.82 20.22
C SER A 8 8.12 5.07 18.91
N PRO A 9 8.40 5.67 17.74
CA PRO A 9 8.07 5.06 16.43
C PRO A 9 8.76 3.71 16.23
N ASN A 10 9.98 3.54 16.77
CA ASN A 10 10.72 2.28 16.69
C ASN A 10 10.07 1.13 17.48
N CYS A 11 9.13 1.42 18.38
CA CYS A 11 8.37 0.42 19.12
C CYS A 11 7.09 -0.03 18.39
N ASN A 12 6.77 0.56 17.22
CA ASN A 12 5.69 0.11 16.35
C ASN A 12 6.08 0.19 14.86
N PRO A 13 7.19 -0.47 14.45
CA PRO A 13 7.74 -0.30 13.11
C PRO A 13 6.77 -0.73 12.01
N CYS A 14 5.88 -1.68 12.29
CA CYS A 14 4.86 -2.13 11.34
C CYS A 14 3.83 -1.04 11.04
N ALA A 15 3.29 -0.37 12.07
CA ALA A 15 2.33 0.70 11.85
C ALA A 15 3.01 1.93 11.24
N GLU A 16 4.21 2.29 11.69
CA GLU A 16 4.96 3.43 11.15
C GLU A 16 5.30 3.24 9.67
N ARG A 17 5.66 2.02 9.28
CA ARG A 17 5.91 1.65 7.88
C ARG A 17 4.67 1.79 6.98
N PHE A 18 3.47 1.77 7.55
CA PHE A 18 2.22 2.03 6.84
C PHE A 18 1.83 3.52 6.87
N THR A 19 1.81 4.14 8.05
CA THR A 19 1.24 5.46 8.27
C THR A 19 1.99 6.56 7.52
N ARG A 20 3.33 6.48 7.50
CA ARG A 20 4.16 7.47 6.80
C ARG A 20 3.87 7.53 5.30
N PRO A 21 3.97 6.43 4.52
CA PRO A 21 3.68 6.49 3.09
C PRO A 21 2.19 6.69 2.81
N ALA A 22 1.27 6.21 3.67
CA ALA A 22 -0.16 6.52 3.53
C ALA A 22 -0.41 8.04 3.56
N ARG A 23 0.34 8.75 4.39
CA ARG A 23 0.26 10.20 4.45
C ARG A 23 0.86 10.87 3.22
N GLU A 24 2.12 10.56 2.91
CA GLU A 24 2.90 11.20 1.85
C GLU A 24 2.32 10.94 0.44
N GLU A 25 1.78 9.75 0.20
CA GLU A 25 1.30 9.36 -1.13
C GLU A 25 -0.18 9.60 -1.35
N CYS A 26 -0.96 9.69 -0.28
CA CYS A 26 -2.41 9.74 -0.36
C CYS A 26 -3.02 10.92 0.40
N THR A 27 -3.00 10.93 1.73
CA THR A 27 -3.82 11.91 2.48
C THR A 27 -3.33 13.35 2.36
N ASP A 28 -2.04 13.57 2.11
CA ASP A 28 -1.51 14.91 1.84
C ASP A 28 -1.85 15.41 0.41
N ARG A 29 -2.42 14.55 -0.44
CA ARG A 29 -2.68 14.79 -1.87
C ARG A 29 -4.15 14.72 -2.27
N VAL A 30 -5.05 14.41 -1.32
CA VAL A 30 -6.51 14.33 -1.53
C VAL A 30 -7.22 15.25 -0.55
N LEU A 31 -8.19 16.01 -1.05
CA LEU A 31 -9.14 16.72 -0.19
C LEU A 31 -10.13 15.72 0.40
N LEU A 32 -10.08 15.54 1.72
CA LEU A 32 -11.01 14.69 2.45
C LEU A 32 -12.28 15.48 2.78
N PHE A 33 -13.44 14.95 2.37
CA PHE A 33 -14.73 15.62 2.52
C PHE A 33 -15.46 15.23 3.82
N GLY A 34 -14.87 14.32 4.59
CA GLY A 34 -15.42 13.79 5.82
C GLY A 34 -14.89 12.40 6.13
N ARG A 35 -15.34 11.85 7.27
CA ARG A 35 -14.88 10.56 7.79
C ARG A 35 -15.09 9.41 6.80
N GLY A 36 -16.27 9.27 6.21
CA GLY A 36 -16.55 8.19 5.27
C GLY A 36 -15.68 8.25 4.00
N HIS A 37 -15.37 9.46 3.53
CA HIS A 37 -14.42 9.64 2.42
C HIS A 37 -13.00 9.20 2.85
N ALA A 38 -12.54 9.64 4.02
CA ALA A 38 -11.24 9.25 4.57
C ALA A 38 -11.10 7.73 4.76
N GLU A 39 -12.12 7.08 5.34
CA GLU A 39 -12.14 5.63 5.54
C GLU A 39 -12.07 4.87 4.21
N LYS A 40 -12.82 5.30 3.19
CA LYS A 40 -12.77 4.71 1.84
C LYS A 40 -11.37 4.84 1.24
N ILE A 41 -10.78 6.03 1.31
CA ILE A 41 -9.45 6.29 0.76
C ILE A 41 -8.37 5.47 1.47
N LEU A 42 -8.41 5.41 2.81
CA LEU A 42 -7.47 4.60 3.59
C LEU A 42 -7.66 3.11 3.36
N HIS A 43 -8.90 2.65 3.15
CA HIS A 43 -9.18 1.27 2.79
C HIS A 43 -8.60 0.90 1.42
N ASP A 44 -8.80 1.75 0.40
CA ASP A 44 -8.22 1.56 -0.93
C ASP A 44 -6.68 1.59 -0.86
N TYR A 45 -6.11 2.49 -0.06
CA TYR A 45 -4.66 2.54 0.15
C TYR A 45 -4.14 1.29 0.87
N ALA A 46 -4.83 0.78 1.88
CA ALA A 46 -4.46 -0.46 2.56
C ALA A 46 -4.51 -1.67 1.61
N ARG A 47 -5.50 -1.71 0.71
CA ARG A 47 -5.56 -2.73 -0.35
C ARG A 47 -4.36 -2.63 -1.29
N HIS A 48 -3.99 -1.41 -1.70
CA HIS A 48 -2.80 -1.17 -2.52
C HIS A 48 -1.51 -1.61 -1.79
N PHE A 49 -1.34 -1.16 -0.55
CA PHE A 49 -0.15 -1.42 0.27
C PHE A 49 0.13 -2.92 0.48
N ASN A 50 -0.94 -3.70 0.71
CA ASN A 50 -0.83 -5.12 0.98
C ASN A 50 -0.74 -5.99 -0.27
N ASN A 51 -1.34 -5.59 -1.39
CA ASN A 51 -1.46 -6.46 -2.57
C ASN A 51 -0.60 -6.03 -3.77
N HIS A 52 -0.07 -4.81 -3.77
CA HIS A 52 0.56 -4.25 -4.98
C HIS A 52 1.84 -3.46 -4.73
N ARG A 53 1.94 -2.79 -3.58
CA ARG A 53 3.14 -2.01 -3.26
C ARG A 53 4.34 -2.94 -3.12
N PRO A 54 5.46 -2.67 -3.82
CA PRO A 54 6.67 -3.43 -3.64
C PRO A 54 7.35 -3.08 -2.30
N HIS A 55 7.84 -4.09 -1.58
CA HIS A 55 8.53 -3.90 -0.30
C HIS A 55 9.98 -4.34 -0.43
N GLN A 56 10.91 -3.40 -0.25
CA GLN A 56 12.35 -3.69 -0.34
C GLN A 56 12.79 -4.81 0.62
N GLY A 57 12.30 -4.82 1.85
CA GLY A 57 12.57 -5.90 2.82
C GLY A 57 11.84 -7.22 2.55
N ARG A 58 11.20 -7.38 1.39
CA ARG A 58 10.53 -8.61 0.92
C ARG A 58 10.86 -8.87 -0.56
N ASP A 59 12.06 -8.52 -1.01
CA ASP A 59 12.50 -8.72 -2.40
C ASP A 59 11.54 -8.11 -3.45
N GLN A 60 11.00 -6.93 -3.13
CA GLN A 60 10.00 -6.20 -3.94
C GLN A 60 8.61 -6.85 -4.00
N LEU A 61 8.36 -7.92 -3.24
CA LEU A 61 7.04 -8.54 -3.13
C LEU A 61 6.12 -7.74 -2.22
N ALA A 62 4.84 -7.67 -2.57
CA ALA A 62 3.80 -7.20 -1.68
C ALA A 62 3.56 -8.19 -0.52
N PRO A 63 2.97 -7.75 0.60
CA PRO A 63 2.64 -8.62 1.72
C PRO A 63 1.81 -9.85 1.36
N SER A 64 0.86 -9.68 0.44
CA SER A 64 -0.04 -10.73 -0.03
C SER A 64 0.51 -11.52 -1.23
N ASP A 65 1.68 -11.17 -1.78
CA ASP A 65 2.26 -11.92 -2.89
C ASP A 65 2.73 -13.30 -2.43
N ASN A 66 2.59 -14.29 -3.31
CA ASN A 66 3.16 -15.61 -3.12
C ASN A 66 4.64 -15.60 -3.59
N PRO A 67 5.61 -15.80 -2.68
CA PRO A 67 7.04 -15.78 -3.04
C PRO A 67 7.45 -16.91 -3.98
N ASP A 68 6.67 -18.00 -4.05
CA ASP A 68 7.01 -19.18 -4.85
C ASP A 68 6.56 -19.07 -6.32
N VAL A 69 5.91 -17.96 -6.70
CA VAL A 69 5.46 -17.75 -8.07
C VAL A 69 6.63 -17.22 -8.91
N ILE A 70 7.22 -18.09 -9.74
CA ILE A 70 8.20 -17.67 -10.74
C ILE A 70 7.45 -16.96 -11.88
N PRO A 71 7.73 -15.67 -12.13
CA PRO A 71 7.07 -14.95 -13.21
C PRO A 71 7.43 -15.52 -14.59
N LEU A 72 6.47 -16.15 -15.27
CA LEU A 72 6.57 -16.54 -16.69
C LEU A 72 6.90 -15.31 -17.58
N PRO A 73 7.65 -15.47 -18.70
CA PRO A 73 7.96 -14.36 -19.59
C PRO A 73 6.73 -13.90 -20.38
N ALA A 74 6.60 -12.58 -20.57
CA ALA A 74 5.77 -11.90 -21.57
C ALA A 74 4.23 -11.97 -21.46
N ALA A 75 3.67 -11.87 -20.24
CA ALA A 75 2.26 -11.50 -20.10
C ALA A 75 2.08 -9.99 -20.37
N ARG A 76 1.09 -9.61 -21.19
CA ARG A 76 0.77 -8.20 -21.48
C ARG A 76 0.51 -7.45 -20.17
N ILE A 77 1.20 -6.34 -19.91
CA ILE A 77 0.97 -5.53 -18.70
C ILE A 77 -0.26 -4.65 -18.87
N LYS A 78 -1.13 -4.63 -17.86
CA LYS A 78 -2.28 -3.74 -17.73
C LYS A 78 -2.04 -2.76 -16.57
N ARG A 79 -2.42 -1.50 -16.79
CA ARG A 79 -2.38 -0.44 -15.79
C ARG A 79 -3.78 -0.21 -15.25
N ARG A 80 -3.90 -0.01 -13.94
CA ARG A 80 -5.10 0.47 -13.26
C ARG A 80 -4.75 1.66 -12.38
N GLN A 81 -5.63 2.66 -12.35
CA GLN A 81 -5.55 3.74 -11.37
C GLN A 81 -6.26 3.31 -10.08
N ALA A 82 -5.56 3.44 -8.96
CA ALA A 82 -6.00 3.11 -7.61
C ALA A 82 -5.89 4.33 -6.70
N VAL A 83 -6.55 4.26 -5.53
CA VAL A 83 -6.50 5.27 -4.46
C VAL A 83 -6.75 6.70 -4.97
N ALA A 84 -8.01 7.04 -5.21
CA ALA A 84 -8.39 8.34 -5.83
C ALA A 84 -7.59 8.67 -7.10
N SER A 85 -7.20 7.64 -7.86
CA SER A 85 -6.37 7.75 -9.07
C SER A 85 -4.97 8.32 -8.88
N LEU A 86 -4.50 8.44 -7.63
CA LEU A 86 -3.15 8.90 -7.30
C LEU A 86 -2.08 7.84 -7.57
N ILE A 87 -2.45 6.57 -7.56
CA ILE A 87 -1.52 5.44 -7.66
C ILE A 87 -1.79 4.65 -8.93
N ASN A 88 -0.73 4.28 -9.63
CA ASN A 88 -0.79 3.41 -10.79
C ASN A 88 -0.35 1.99 -10.40
N GLU A 89 -1.27 1.06 -10.47
CA GLU A 89 -1.02 -0.37 -10.26
C GLU A 89 -0.82 -1.06 -11.61
N TYR A 90 0.24 -1.85 -11.71
CA TYR A 90 0.58 -2.63 -12.91
C TYR A 90 0.43 -4.12 -12.64
N HIS A 91 -0.45 -4.78 -13.38
CA HIS A 91 -0.71 -6.21 -13.26
C HIS A 91 -0.54 -6.89 -14.61
N ARG A 92 -0.18 -8.17 -14.59
CA ARG A 92 -0.13 -8.99 -15.79
C ARG A 92 -1.55 -9.31 -16.24
N ALA A 93 -1.80 -9.21 -17.54
CA ALA A 93 -3.02 -9.72 -18.14
C ALA A 93 -3.00 -11.25 -17.99
N SER A 94 -4.06 -11.78 -17.39
CA SER A 94 -4.47 -13.18 -17.50
C SER A 94 -4.75 -13.57 -18.94
#